data_AF-A0A2H0NE65-F1
#
_entry.id   AF-A0A2H0NE65-F1
#
_cell.length_a   1.000
_cell.length_b   1.000
_cell.length_c   1.000
_cell.angle_alpha   90.00
_cell.angle_beta   90.00
_cell.angle_gamma   90.00
#
_symmetry.space_group_name_H-M   'P 1'
#
loop_
_entity.id
_entity.type
_entity.pdbx_description
1 polymer ?
#
loop_
_entity_poly.entity_id
_entity_poly.type
_entity_poly.pdbx_seq_one_letter_code
_entity_poly.pdbx_strand_id
1 'polypeptide(L)' 'MYLEALTSKAKKIFDKLRSFPDFYLAGGTGLALQLGHRISVDFDFFWKKDIPKALLQKVRKVFEGS' A
#
# COMPACT_ATOMS: atom_id res chain seq x y z
N MET A 1 5.20 -8.07 11.39
CA MET A 1 5.38 -7.14 10.26
C MET A 1 6.45 -6.14 10.66
N TYR A 2 7.52 -6.05 9.87
CA TYR A 2 8.67 -5.17 10.11
C TYR A 2 8.38 -3.76 9.58
N LEU A 3 7.75 -2.92 10.39
CA LEU A 3 7.36 -1.55 9.98
C LEU A 3 8.57 -0.62 9.86
N GLU A 4 9.71 -0.96 10.44
CA GLU A 4 11.01 -0.32 10.22
C GLU A 4 11.47 -0.41 8.76
N ALA A 5 10.95 -1.36 7.98
CA ALA A 5 11.17 -1.43 6.55
C ALA A 5 10.51 -0.26 5.79
N LEU A 6 9.65 0.54 6.43
CA LEU A 6 9.00 1.70 5.81
C LEU A 6 9.58 3.01 6.32
N THR A 7 9.81 3.95 5.41
CA THR A 7 10.11 5.34 5.78
C THR A 7 8.93 6.01 6.49
N SER A 8 9.19 7.10 7.22
CA SER A 8 8.12 7.86 7.90
C SER A 8 7.02 8.35 6.95
N LYS A 9 7.39 8.69 5.70
CA LYS A 9 6.42 9.06 4.65
C LYS A 9 5.62 7.85 4.18
N ALA A 10 6.28 6.72 3.95
CA ALA A 10 5.62 5.48 3.53
C ALA A 10 4.64 4.96 4.60
N LYS A 11 4.96 5.10 5.90
CA LYS A 11 4.05 4.75 7.00
C LYS A 11 2.72 5.52 6.93
N LYS A 12 2.77 6.83 6.64
CA LYS A 12 1.54 7.65 6.47
C LYS A 12 0.67 7.16 5.32
N ILE A 13 1.28 6.74 4.21
CA ILE A 13 0.55 6.16 3.07
C ILE A 13 0.02 4.77 3.42
N PHE A 14 0.82 3.95 4.10
CA PHE A 14 0.47 2.59 4.52
C PHE A 14 -0.83 2.55 5.34
N ASP A 15 -1.02 3.50 6.25
CA ASP A 15 -2.26 3.58 7.02
C ASP A 15 -3.48 3.91 6.14
N LYS A 16 -3.31 4.76 5.10
CA LYS A 16 -4.38 5.05 4.14
C LYS A 16 -4.76 3.84 3.27
N LEU A 17 -3.79 2.95 2.99
CA LEU A 17 -4.01 1.73 2.20
C LEU A 17 -5.03 0.77 2.84
N ARG A 18 -5.27 0.85 4.16
CA ARG A 18 -6.34 0.10 4.85
C ARG A 18 -7.74 0.37 4.27
N SER A 19 -7.92 1.49 3.57
CA SER A 19 -9.17 1.83 2.87
C SER A 19 -9.48 0.91 1.68
N PHE A 20 -8.54 0.04 1.28
CA PHE A 20 -8.64 -0.85 0.12
C PHE A 20 -8.46 -2.32 0.53
N PRO A 21 -9.42 -2.90 1.29
CA PRO A 21 -9.29 -4.23 1.88
C PRO A 21 -9.24 -5.38 0.87
N ASP A 22 -9.74 -5.17 -0.36
CA ASP A 22 -9.73 -6.18 -1.43
C ASP A 22 -8.36 -6.32 -2.13
N PHE A 23 -7.44 -5.41 -1.82
CA PHE A 23 -6.09 -5.44 -2.37
C PHE A 23 -5.11 -6.02 -1.36
N TYR A 24 -3.99 -6.52 -1.88
CA TYR A 24 -2.89 -7.02 -1.07
C TYR A 24 -1.55 -6.44 -1.54
N LEU A 25 -0.60 -6.32 -0.61
CA LEU A 25 0.77 -6.01 -0.95
C LEU A 25 1.45 -7.21 -1.57
N ALA A 26 2.11 -6.99 -2.68
CA ALA A 26 3.01 -7.97 -3.27
C ALA A 26 4.38 -7.35 -3.56
N GLY A 27 5.19 -8.07 -4.32
CA GLY A 27 6.47 -7.60 -4.78
C GLY A 27 7.44 -7.30 -3.65
N GLY A 28 8.28 -6.30 -3.90
CA GLY A 28 9.40 -5.97 -3.05
C GLY A 28 9.00 -5.48 -1.66
N THR A 29 7.95 -4.67 -1.60
CA THR A 29 7.47 -4.07 -0.34
C THR A 29 6.76 -5.08 0.54
N GLY A 30 5.98 -6.00 -0.04
CA GLY A 30 5.41 -7.11 0.72
C GLY A 30 6.48 -7.96 1.41
N LEU A 31 7.54 -8.32 0.67
CA LEU A 31 8.66 -9.07 1.21
C LEU A 31 9.43 -8.27 2.28
N ALA A 32 9.64 -6.97 2.07
CA ALA A 32 10.30 -6.09 3.03
C ALA A 32 9.55 -6.01 4.36
N LEU A 33 8.21 -5.97 4.33
CA LEU A 33 7.38 -6.01 5.54
C LEU A 33 7.37 -7.37 6.24
N GLN A 34 7.64 -8.46 5.50
CA GLN A 34 7.73 -9.82 6.03
C GLN A 34 9.09 -10.15 6.64
N LEU A 35 10.18 -9.66 6.03
CA LEU A 35 11.55 -10.03 6.42
C LEU A 35 12.36 -8.90 7.06
N GLY A 36 11.93 -7.64 6.92
CA GLY A 36 12.70 -6.48 7.38
C GLY A 36 14.03 -6.29 6.66
N HIS A 37 14.22 -6.90 5.48
CA HIS A 37 15.53 -7.04 4.84
C HIS A 37 16.06 -5.76 4.17
N ARG A 38 15.20 -4.76 3.95
CA ARG A 38 15.57 -3.44 3.42
C ARG A 38 14.50 -2.39 3.69
N ILE A 39 14.86 -1.13 3.47
CA ILE A 39 13.88 -0.03 3.38
C ILE A 39 13.16 -0.09 2.02
N SER A 40 11.82 0.01 2.06
CA SER A 40 10.94 0.16 0.91
C SER A 40 10.22 1.51 0.95
N VAL A 41 10.01 2.09 -0.22
CA VAL A 41 9.47 3.46 -0.38
C VAL A 41 8.18 3.51 -1.17
N ASP A 42 7.92 2.49 -1.98
CA ASP A 42 6.75 2.31 -2.81
C ASP A 42 5.90 1.14 -2.33
N PHE A 43 4.68 1.01 -2.85
CA PHE A 43 3.76 -0.07 -2.52
C PHE A 43 3.23 -0.68 -3.81
N ASP A 44 3.53 -1.95 -4.03
CA ASP A 44 2.91 -2.73 -5.10
C ASP A 44 1.60 -3.33 -4.59
N PHE A 45 0.47 -2.73 -4.98
CA PHE A 45 -0.87 -3.13 -4.54
C PHE A 45 -1.59 -3.88 -5.66
N PHE A 46 -2.02 -5.11 -5.38
CA PHE A 46 -2.66 -5.99 -6.37
C PHE A 46 -4.08 -6.35 -5.98
N TRP A 47 -4.91 -6.57 -7.00
CA TRP A 47 -6.25 -7.13 -6.85
C TRP A 47 -6.37 -8.37 -7.75
N LYS A 48 -6.88 -9.46 -7.19
CA LYS A 48 -7.18 -10.71 -7.91
C LYS A 48 -8.31 -10.60 -8.96
N LYS A 49 -9.15 -9.56 -8.90
CA LYS A 49 -10.31 -9.37 -9.80
C LYS A 49 -10.04 -8.20 -10.75
N ASP A 50 -10.93 -8.02 -11.72
CA ASP A 50 -10.93 -6.85 -12.59
C ASP A 50 -11.01 -5.55 -11.79
N ILE A 51 -10.32 -4.52 -12.27
CA ILE A 51 -10.30 -3.21 -11.65
C ILE A 51 -11.70 -2.58 -11.72
N PRO A 52 -12.33 -2.20 -10.59
CA PRO A 52 -13.64 -1.56 -10.62
C PRO A 52 -13.58 -0.18 -11.24
N LYS A 53 -14.61 0.17 -12.01
CA LYS A 53 -14.77 1.50 -12.61
C LYS A 53 -14.71 2.64 -11.58
N ALA A 54 -15.20 2.39 -10.36
CA ALA A 54 -15.21 3.38 -9.28
C ALA A 54 -13.87 3.47 -8.50
N LEU A 55 -12.87 2.63 -8.82
CA LEU A 55 -11.61 2.60 -8.06
C LEU A 55 -10.92 3.96 -8.07
N LEU A 56 -10.82 4.61 -9.24
CA LEU A 56 -10.15 5.90 -9.35
C LEU A 56 -10.81 6.98 -8.47
N GLN A 57 -12.15 7.01 -8.42
CA GLN A 57 -12.88 7.95 -7.57
C GLN A 57 -12.60 7.68 -6.09
N LYS A 58 -12.59 6.40 -5.68
CA LYS A 58 -12.25 6.01 -4.31
C LYS A 58 -10.81 6.40 -3.94
N VAL A 59 -9.85 6.16 -4.85
CA VAL A 59 -8.44 6.55 -4.65
C VAL A 59 -8.33 8.06 -4.46
N ARG A 60 -8.96 8.86 -5.32
CA ARG A 60 -8.96 10.33 -5.16
C ARG A 60 -9.53 10.76 -3.81
N LYS A 61 -10.65 10.19 -3.38
CA LYS A 61 -11.28 10.53 -2.10
C LYS A 61 -10.41 10.17 -0.88
N VAL A 62 -9.74 9.02 -0.91
CA VAL A 62 -8.88 8.58 0.22
C VAL A 62 -7.59 9.40 0.29
N PHE A 63 -7.06 9.82 -0.86
CA PHE A 63 -5.78 10.51 -0.96
C PHE A 63 -5.89 12.02 -1.19
N GLU A 64 -7.08 12.60 -1.08
CA GLU A 64 -7.26 14.05 -1.15
C GLU A 64 -6.43 14.75 -0.03
N GLY A 65 -5.58 15.70 -0.43
CA GLY A 65 -4.71 16.44 0.50
C GLY A 65 -3.57 15.64 1.16
N SER A 66 -3.14 14.53 0.57
CA SER A 66 -2.01 13.68 1.06
C SER A 66 -0.62 14.19 0.72
#